data_AF-A0AB36TN78-F1
#
_entry.id   AF-A0AB36TN78-F1
#
_cell.length_a   1.000
_cell.length_b   1.000
_cell.length_c   1.000
_cell.angle_alpha   90.00
_cell.angle_beta   90.00
_cell.angle_gamma   90.00
#
_symmetry.space_group_name_H-M   'P 1'
#
loop_
_entity.id
_entity.type
_entity.pdbx_description
1 polymer ?
#
loop_
_entity_poly.entity_id
_entity_poly.type
_entity_poly.pdbx_seq_one_letter_code
_entity_poly.pdbx_strand_id
1 'polypeptide(L)'
;MYFEQKEHGFFNEDDIVEMFKAQLKSKFFLLYVLEGKSKVIDFTIGSIVKFQKEYVYKNESFLGFIHDIYINPDYCSGGIGADLLYSMR
;
A
#
# COMPACT_ATOMS: atom_id res chain seq x y z
N MET A 1 10.24 8.77 -10.65
CA MET A 1 10.13 8.62 -9.19
C MET A 1 11.11 7.63 -8.58
N TYR A 2 10.97 6.30 -8.69
CA TYR A 2 11.90 5.37 -8.01
C TYR A 2 13.37 5.52 -8.48
N PHE A 3 13.58 5.73 -9.79
CA PHE A 3 14.91 5.99 -10.34
C PHE A 3 15.49 7.34 -9.90
N GLU A 4 14.67 8.38 -9.80
CA GLU A 4 15.10 9.73 -9.40
C GLU A 4 15.44 9.82 -7.90
N GLN A 5 14.79 9.02 -7.04
CA GLN A 5 15.05 9.03 -5.60
C GLN A 5 16.26 8.19 -5.18
N LYS A 6 16.66 7.21 -6.01
CA LYS A 6 17.86 6.39 -5.80
C LYS A 6 19.15 7.19 -6.01
N GLU A 7 19.17 8.12 -6.96
CA GLU A 7 20.35 8.95 -7.25
C GLU A 7 20.67 9.99 -6.16
N HIS A 8 19.68 10.34 -5.32
CA HIS A 8 19.85 11.33 -4.24
C HIS A 8 20.09 10.71 -2.84
N GLY A 9 20.29 9.38 -2.74
CA GLY A 9 20.64 8.72 -1.47
C GLY A 9 19.51 8.63 -0.45
N PHE A 10 18.25 8.86 -0.85
CA PHE A 10 17.08 8.78 0.03
C PHE A 10 16.48 7.37 0.16
N PHE A 11 16.99 6.40 -0.59
CA PHE A 11 16.47 5.04 -0.67
C PHE A 11 17.56 4.02 -0.32
N ASN A 12 17.51 3.49 0.90
CA ASN A 12 18.22 2.29 1.29
C ASN A 12 17.25 1.11 1.21
N GLU A 13 17.57 0.13 0.36
CA GLU A 13 16.72 -1.04 0.11
C GLU A 13 16.51 -1.86 1.39
N ASP A 14 17.54 -1.97 2.23
CA ASP A 14 17.46 -2.70 3.49
C ASP A 14 16.47 -2.06 4.47
N ASP A 15 16.44 -0.72 4.53
CA ASP A 15 15.51 0.01 5.41
C ASP A 15 14.05 -0.17 4.96
N ILE A 16 13.81 -0.22 3.65
CA ILE A 16 12.48 -0.48 3.08
C ILE A 16 12.05 -1.91 3.40
N VAL A 17 12.94 -2.88 3.21
CA VAL A 17 12.65 -4.28 3.51
C VAL A 17 12.33 -4.47 5.00
N GLU A 18 13.10 -3.85 5.90
CA GLU A 18 12.84 -3.94 7.34
C GLU A 18 11.53 -3.24 7.74
N MET A 19 11.24 -2.06 7.19
CA MET A 19 9.94 -1.40 7.37
C MET A 19 8.80 -2.30 6.90
N PHE A 20 8.92 -2.90 5.72
CA PHE A 20 7.89 -3.75 5.14
C PHE A 20 7.69 -5.03 5.97
N LYS A 21 8.77 -5.66 6.45
CA LYS A 21 8.68 -6.80 7.38
C LYS A 21 7.97 -6.43 8.68
N ALA A 22 8.22 -5.25 9.23
CA ALA A 22 7.53 -4.78 10.42
C ALA A 22 6.04 -4.55 10.15
N GLN A 23 5.71 -3.94 9.00
CA GLN A 23 4.34 -3.71 8.56
C GLN A 23 3.57 -5.01 8.32
N LEU A 24 4.16 -6.00 7.64
CA LEU A 24 3.53 -7.30 7.39
C LEU A 24 3.19 -8.08 8.67
N LYS A 25 3.89 -7.81 9.78
CA LYS A 25 3.57 -8.39 11.10
C LYS A 25 2.44 -7.65 11.82
N SER A 26 2.07 -6.46 11.36
CA SER A 26 1.01 -5.63 11.94
C SER A 26 -0.36 -6.08 11.45
N LYS A 27 -1.33 -6.15 12.36
CA LYS A 27 -2.75 -6.36 12.00
C LYS A 27 -3.39 -5.13 11.34
N PHE A 28 -2.66 -4.01 11.33
CA PHE A 28 -3.13 -2.74 10.80
C PHE A 28 -2.57 -2.43 9.41
N PHE A 29 -1.84 -3.37 8.80
CA PHE A 29 -1.33 -3.24 7.45
C PHE A 29 -2.04 -4.23 6.54
N LEU A 30 -2.38 -3.77 5.34
CA LEU A 30 -3.12 -4.51 4.34
C LEU A 30 -2.32 -4.48 3.04
N LEU A 31 -2.00 -5.65 2.51
CA LEU A 31 -1.38 -5.79 1.20
C LEU A 31 -2.25 -6.77 0.41
N TYR A 32 -2.89 -6.28 -0.63
CA TYR A 32 -3.59 -7.11 -1.60
C TYR A 32 -2.74 -7.20 -2.86
N VAL A 33 -2.55 -8.43 -3.34
CA VAL A 33 -1.77 -8.72 -4.55
C VAL A 33 -2.64 -9.56 -5.46
N LEU A 34 -2.78 -9.12 -6.71
CA LEU A 34 -3.33 -9.94 -7.77
C LEU A 34 -2.19 -10.54 -8.59
N GLU A 35 -2.19 -11.86 -8.67
CA GLU A 35 -1.20 -12.62 -9.42
C GLU A 35 -1.86 -13.33 -10.60
N GLY A 36 -1.23 -13.27 -11.77
CA GLY A 36 -1.63 -14.05 -12.93
C GLY A 36 -0.40 -14.57 -13.68
N LYS A 37 -0.44 -15.84 -14.08
CA LYS A 37 0.69 -16.53 -14.75
C LYS A 37 2.02 -16.37 -13.99
N SER A 38 1.97 -16.48 -12.66
CA SER A 38 3.12 -16.34 -11.77
C SER A 38 3.79 -14.95 -11.75
N LYS A 39 3.04 -13.91 -12.10
CA LYS A 39 3.50 -12.52 -12.05
C LYS A 39 2.48 -11.64 -11.34
N VAL A 40 2.97 -10.68 -10.58
CA VAL A 40 2.14 -9.62 -9.98
C VAL A 40 1.59 -8.74 -11.10
N ILE A 41 0.28 -8.62 -11.15
CA ILE A 41 -0.48 -7.82 -12.11
C ILE A 41 -1.00 -6.54 -11.46
N ASP A 42 -1.39 -6.60 -10.19
CA ASP A 42 -1.87 -5.46 -9.41
C ASP A 42 -1.43 -5.65 -7.95
N PHE A 43 -1.15 -4.55 -7.27
CA PHE A 43 -1.13 -4.53 -5.82
C PHE A 43 -1.72 -3.23 -5.28
N THR A 44 -2.33 -3.33 -4.10
CA THR A 44 -2.73 -2.17 -3.30
C THR A 44 -2.24 -2.35 -1.86
N ILE A 45 -1.57 -1.32 -1.36
CA ILE A 45 -1.08 -1.24 0.00
C ILE A 45 -1.93 -0.24 0.78
N GLY A 46 -2.43 -0.68 1.93
CA GLY A 46 -3.17 0.15 2.85
C GLY A 46 -2.75 -0.06 4.30
N SER A 47 -3.14 0.87 5.16
CA SER A 47 -3.02 0.69 6.61
C SER A 47 -4.15 1.35 7.35
N ILE A 48 -4.35 0.94 8.61
CA ILE A 48 -5.26 1.58 9.55
C ILE A 48 -4.39 2.22 10.63
N VAL A 49 -4.46 3.53 10.78
CA VAL A 49 -3.71 4.24 11.82
C VAL A 49 -4.67 4.65 12.93
N LYS A 50 -4.29 4.40 14.18
CA LYS A 50 -5.00 4.90 15.35
C LYS A 50 -4.45 6.27 15.73
N PHE A 51 -5.29 7.29 15.69
CA PHE A 51 -4.93 8.60 16.19
C PHE A 51 -4.98 8.65 17.72
N GLN A 52 -4.14 9.50 18.31
CA GLN A 52 -4.30 9.86 19.71
C GLN A 52 -5.62 10.62 19.89
N LYS A 53 -6.22 10.55 21.09
CA LYS A 53 -7.55 11.11 21.38
C LYS A 53 -7.71 12.60 21.03
N GLU A 54 -6.61 13.33 20.94
CA GLU A 54 -6.58 14.76 20.62
C GLU A 54 -6.66 15.04 19.11
N TYR A 55 -6.39 14.04 18.26
CA TYR A 55 -6.35 14.15 16.79
C TYR A 55 -7.50 13.35 16.13
N VAL A 56 -8.67 13.38 16.73
CA VAL A 56 -9.86 12.64 16.26
C VAL A 56 -10.56 13.43 15.16
N TYR A 57 -10.77 12.81 14.00
CA TYR A 57 -11.54 13.39 12.90
C TYR A 57 -12.95 12.81 12.90
N LYS A 58 -13.98 13.66 12.96
CA LYS A 58 -15.40 13.23 12.97
C LYS A 58 -15.74 12.12 14.00
N ASN A 59 -15.16 12.20 15.20
CA ASN A 59 -15.30 11.19 16.26
C ASN A 59 -14.68 9.81 15.96
N GLU A 60 -13.96 9.65 14.85
CA GLU A 60 -13.24 8.43 14.52
C GLU A 60 -11.80 8.47 15.05
N SER A 61 -11.42 7.45 15.82
CA SER A 61 -10.05 7.29 16.34
C SER A 61 -9.14 6.47 15.43
N PHE A 62 -9.70 5.91 14.35
CA PHE A 62 -8.99 5.14 13.34
C PHE A 62 -9.22 5.75 11.97
N LEU A 63 -8.19 5.72 11.13
CA LEU A 63 -8.28 6.21 9.76
C LEU A 63 -7.55 5.25 8.83
N GLY A 64 -8.22 4.87 7.75
CA GLY A 64 -7.66 4.04 6.70
C GLY A 64 -6.87 4.90 5.72
N PHE A 65 -5.68 4.43 5.35
CA PHE A 65 -4.84 5.03 4.34
C PHE A 65 -4.61 4.02 3.21
N ILE A 66 -4.66 4.52 1.98
CA ILE A 66 -4.17 3.79 0.81
C ILE A 66 -2.86 4.48 0.46
N HIS A 67 -1.75 3.74 0.58
CA HIS A 67 -0.41 4.27 0.40
C HIS A 67 -0.03 4.23 -1.07
N ASP A 68 -0.12 3.03 -1.64
CA ASP A 68 0.34 2.76 -3.00
C ASP A 68 -0.63 1.84 -3.72
N ILE A 69 -0.83 2.14 -5.00
CA ILE A 69 -1.55 1.32 -5.95
C ILE A 69 -0.65 1.18 -7.17
N TYR A 70 -0.46 -0.04 -7.64
CA TYR A 70 0.23 -0.32 -8.89
C TYR A 70 -0.58 -1.30 -9.70
N ILE A 71 -0.81 -0.96 -10.96
CA ILE A 71 -1.44 -1.86 -11.93
C ILE A 71 -0.48 -1.99 -13.10
N ASN A 72 -0.25 -3.23 -13.53
CA ASN A 72 0.50 -3.50 -14.73
C ASN A 72 -0.20 -2.83 -15.93
N PRO A 73 0.51 -2.03 -16.74
CA PRO A 73 -0.07 -1.29 -17.87
C PRO A 73 -0.90 -2.13 -18.83
N ASP A 74 -0.54 -3.40 -19.03
CA ASP A 74 -1.25 -4.32 -19.93
C ASP A 74 -2.65 -4.68 -19.41
N TYR A 75 -2.94 -4.39 -18.15
CA TYR A 75 -4.17 -4.78 -17.43
C TYR A 75 -4.97 -3.56 -16.92
N CYS A 76 -4.49 -2.33 -17.14
CA CYS A 76 -5.10 -1.10 -16.62
C CYS A 76 -6.54 -0.84 -17.12
N SER A 77 -6.88 -1.27 -18.33
CA SER A 77 -8.21 -1.01 -18.92
C SER A 77 -9.31 -1.96 -18.44
N GLY A 78 -8.96 -3.00 -17.67
CA GLY A 78 -9.89 -4.05 -17.25
C GLY A 78 -10.70 -3.75 -15.99
N GLY A 79 -10.51 -2.58 -15.35
CA GLY A 79 -11.19 -2.24 -14.08
C GLY A 79 -10.62 -2.94 -12.85
N ILE A 80 -9.55 -3.75 -13.02
CA ILE A 80 -8.94 -4.58 -11.98
C ILE A 80 -8.55 -3.76 -10.72
N GLY A 81 -7.97 -2.58 -10.91
CA GLY A 81 -7.64 -1.72 -9.78
C GLY A 81 -8.85 -1.22 -9.00
N ALA A 82 -9.98 -0.99 -9.67
CA ALA A 82 -11.22 -0.61 -9.00
C ALA A 82 -11.79 -1.77 -8.17
N ASP A 83 -11.71 -3.00 -8.68
CA ASP A 83 -12.14 -4.20 -7.96
C ASP A 83 -11.28 -4.47 -6.72
N LEU A 84 -9.97 -4.25 -6.84
CA LEU A 84 -9.04 -4.41 -5.72
C LEU A 84 -9.28 -3.37 -4.62
N LEU A 85 -9.50 -2.11 -5.01
CA LEU A 85 -9.90 -1.04 -4.09
C LEU A 85 -11.25 -1.31 -3.42
N TYR A 86 -12.22 -1.86 -4.15
CA TYR A 86 -13.51 -2.22 -3.59
C TYR A 86 -13.39 -3.33 -2.53
N SER A 87 -12.42 -4.24 -2.71
CA SER A 87 -12.13 -5.33 -1.77
C SER A 87 -11.51 -4.86 -0.45
N MET A 88 -11.12 -3.58 -0.34
CA MET A 88 -10.60 -2.97 0.89
C MET A 88 -11.69 -2.34 1.79
N ARG A 89 -12.97 -2.40 1.38
CA ARG A 89 -14.12 -1.97 2.19
C ARG A 89 -14.52 -3.02 3.22
#